data_AF-A0A7R9XQ17-F1
#
_entry.id   AF-A0A7R9XQ17-F1
#
_cell.length_a   1.000
_cell.length_b   1.000
_cell.length_c   1.000
_cell.angle_alpha   90.00
_cell.angle_beta   90.00
_cell.angle_gamma   90.00
#
_symmetry.space_group_name_H-M   'P 1'
#
loop_
_entity.id
_entity.type
_entity.pdbx_description
1 polymer ?
#
loop_
_entity_poly.entity_id
_entity_poly.type
_entity_poly.pdbx_seq_one_letter_code
_entity_poly.pdbx_strand_id
1 'polypeptide(L)'
;FLPKYSLIDRVLREWHVTGLFGKMNDYKRVVVETRGARGFQDTLNEFNLGNTNGKGSLMLAVYRGKVSEGIDFKDDSARAVFCVGIPFPSVYDIKVKAKKEFNDLPVSRAQGMLSGGEWYRAQA
;
A
#
# COMPACT_ATOMS: atom_id res chain seq x y z
N PHE A 1 -1.30 -0.62 5.13
CA PHE A 1 -0.86 -0.29 3.76
C PHE A 1 0.08 0.91 3.76
N LEU A 2 1.12 0.83 2.93
CA LEU A 2 2.20 1.82 2.82
C LEU A 2 2.39 2.25 1.35
N PRO A 3 2.93 3.45 1.05
CA PRO A 3 3.03 3.95 -0.32
C PRO A 3 4.09 3.27 -1.17
N LYS A 4 5.14 2.70 -0.55
CA LYS A 4 6.26 2.12 -1.27
C LYS A 4 6.88 0.97 -0.49
N TYR A 5 7.41 -0.02 -1.20
CA TYR A 5 8.19 -1.10 -0.61
C TYR A 5 9.44 -0.59 0.12
N SER A 6 10.07 0.48 -0.37
CA SER A 6 11.22 1.09 0.29
C SER A 6 10.90 1.64 1.69
N LEU A 7 9.64 2.04 1.94
CA LEU A 7 9.21 2.43 3.27
C LEU A 7 9.01 1.22 4.18
N ILE A 8 8.47 0.11 3.66
CA ILE A 8 8.40 -1.17 4.38
C ILE A 8 9.81 -1.61 4.81
N ASP A 9 10.76 -1.62 3.87
CA ASP A 9 12.14 -2.01 4.20
C ASP A 9 12.72 -1.13 5.30
N ARG A 10 12.47 0.19 5.24
CA ARG A 10 12.94 1.13 6.26
C ARG A 10 12.31 0.83 7.62
N VAL A 11 10.99 0.69 7.68
CA VAL A 11 10.26 0.35 8.91
C VAL A 11 10.81 -0.95 9.51
N LEU A 12 10.96 -1.99 8.69
CA LEU A 12 11.51 -3.26 9.14
C LEU A 12 12.93 -3.12 9.68
N ARG A 13 13.82 -2.40 8.98
CA ARG A 13 15.19 -2.16 9.47
C ARG A 13 15.18 -1.49 10.84
N GLU A 14 14.43 -0.40 11.01
CA GLU A 14 14.34 0.30 12.30
C GLU A 14 13.75 -0.61 13.40
N TRP A 15 12.74 -1.41 13.08
CA TRP A 15 12.13 -2.34 14.04
C TRP A 15 13.09 -3.44 14.47
N HIS A 16 13.96 -3.93 13.57
CA HIS A 16 14.99 -4.90 13.94
C HIS A 16 16.08 -4.25 14.80
N VAL A 17 16.57 -3.07 14.43
CA VAL A 17 17.60 -2.33 15.19
C VAL A 17 17.13 -2.01 16.61
N THR A 18 15.87 -1.61 16.76
CA THR A 18 15.29 -1.27 18.07
C THR A 18 14.80 -2.48 18.88
N GLY A 19 14.80 -3.67 18.27
CA GLY A 19 14.20 -4.87 18.85
C GLY A 19 12.65 -4.86 18.89
N LEU A 20 12.02 -3.84 18.31
CA LEU A 20 10.55 -3.74 18.24
C LEU A 20 9.94 -4.84 17.38
N PHE A 21 10.65 -5.33 16.36
CA PHE A 21 10.16 -6.40 15.49
C PHE A 21 9.82 -7.66 16.30
N GLY A 22 10.74 -8.10 17.19
CA GLY A 22 10.53 -9.27 18.04
C GLY A 22 9.31 -9.07 18.95
N LYS A 23 9.24 -7.94 19.65
CA LYS A 23 8.08 -7.59 20.50
C LYS A 23 6.78 -7.64 19.72
N MET A 24 6.72 -7.01 18.55
CA MET A 24 5.53 -7.01 17.70
C MET A 24 5.16 -8.44 17.28
N ASN A 25 6.16 -9.24 16.88
CA ASN A 25 5.96 -10.62 16.44
C ASN A 25 5.50 -11.56 17.55
N ASP A 26 5.87 -11.29 18.81
CA ASP A 26 5.38 -12.03 19.98
C ASP A 26 3.89 -11.82 20.23
N TYR A 27 3.41 -10.57 20.02
CA TYR A 27 2.00 -10.20 20.12
C TYR A 27 1.17 -10.62 18.91
N LYS A 28 1.66 -10.36 17.68
CA LYS A 28 0.99 -10.67 16.42
C LYS A 28 2.01 -11.10 15.38
N ARG A 29 1.71 -12.17 14.64
CA ARG A 29 2.59 -12.63 13.56
C ARG A 29 2.76 -11.51 12.52
N VAL A 30 3.98 -11.02 12.33
CA VAL A 30 4.26 -9.98 11.35
C VAL A 30 4.51 -10.64 9.99
N VAL A 31 3.69 -10.28 9.00
CA VAL A 31 3.76 -10.79 7.62
C VAL A 31 4.01 -9.62 6.68
N VAL A 32 4.85 -9.81 5.68
CA VAL A 32 5.25 -8.75 4.74
C VAL A 32 4.95 -9.18 3.31
N GLU A 33 4.28 -8.33 2.55
CA GLU A 33 4.01 -8.58 1.15
C GLU A 33 5.30 -8.72 0.34
N THR A 34 5.38 -9.79 -0.46
CA THR A 34 6.50 -10.03 -1.37
C THR A 34 6.43 -9.12 -2.60
N ARG A 35 7.58 -8.70 -3.14
CA ARG A 35 7.63 -7.88 -4.36
C ARG A 35 7.30 -8.73 -5.60
N GLY A 36 6.66 -8.09 -6.58
CA GLY A 36 6.36 -8.70 -7.88
C GLY A 36 5.12 -9.60 -7.88
N ALA A 37 4.82 -10.19 -9.03
CA ALA A 37 3.54 -10.85 -9.31
C ALA A 37 3.34 -12.22 -8.61
N ARG A 38 4.39 -12.82 -8.03
CA ARG A 38 4.34 -14.14 -7.38
C ARG A 38 4.21 -14.02 -5.86
N GLY A 39 3.68 -15.03 -5.16
CA GLY A 39 3.67 -15.08 -3.69
C GLY A 39 2.55 -14.32 -2.98
N PHE A 40 1.50 -13.90 -3.71
CA PHE A 40 0.28 -13.35 -3.09
C PHE A 40 -0.40 -14.38 -2.19
N GLN A 41 -0.66 -15.58 -2.73
CA GLN A 41 -1.33 -16.65 -1.99
C GLN A 41 -0.54 -17.07 -0.76
N ASP A 42 0.79 -17.14 -0.86
CA ASP A 42 1.66 -17.50 0.27
C ASP A 42 1.57 -16.46 1.39
N THR A 43 1.60 -15.16 1.03
CA THR A 43 1.47 -14.05 1.99
C THR A 43 0.10 -14.11 2.69
N LEU A 44 -0.98 -14.37 1.94
CA LEU A 44 -2.32 -14.51 2.51
C LEU A 44 -2.44 -15.71 3.43
N ASN A 45 -1.92 -16.86 3.03
CA ASN A 45 -1.96 -18.08 3.83
C ASN A 45 -1.22 -17.87 5.16
N GLU A 46 -0.05 -17.21 5.12
CA GLU A 46 0.70 -16.88 6.33
C GLU A 46 -0.05 -15.89 7.24
N PHE A 47 -0.66 -14.86 6.65
CA PHE A 47 -1.48 -13.90 7.37
C PHE A 47 -2.67 -14.59 8.07
N ASN A 48 -3.37 -15.47 7.37
CA ASN A 48 -4.52 -16.19 7.93
C ASN A 48 -4.11 -17.22 9.00
N LEU A 49 -2.94 -17.84 8.88
CA LEU A 49 -2.43 -18.80 9.87
C LEU A 49 -2.21 -18.15 11.26
N GLY A 50 -1.82 -16.87 11.31
CA GLY A 50 -1.71 -16.17 12.60
C GLY A 50 -3.08 -15.83 13.21
N ASN A 51 -4.13 -15.68 12.39
CA ASN A 51 -5.49 -15.46 12.86
C ASN A 51 -6.09 -16.71 13.51
N THR A 52 -5.82 -17.90 12.97
CA THR A 52 -6.30 -19.18 13.55
C THR A 52 -5.65 -19.52 14.88
N ASN A 53 -4.43 -19.04 15.13
CA ASN A 53 -3.68 -19.29 16.37
C ASN A 53 -4.07 -18.35 17.53
N GLY A 54 -5.14 -17.56 17.38
CA GLY A 54 -5.71 -16.68 18.43
C GLY A 54 -4.93 -15.38 18.70
N LYS A 55 -3.65 -15.28 18.28
CA LYS A 55 -2.84 -14.05 18.41
C LYS A 55 -3.19 -12.99 17.36
N GLY A 56 -3.59 -13.43 16.17
CA GLY A 56 -3.80 -12.58 15.00
C GLY A 56 -2.49 -12.23 14.29
N SER A 57 -2.64 -11.61 13.12
CA SER A 57 -1.53 -11.20 12.27
C SER A 57 -1.50 -9.70 12.02
N LEU A 58 -0.30 -9.18 11.75
CA LEU A 58 -0.07 -7.83 11.24
C LEU A 58 0.56 -7.94 9.85
N MET A 59 -0.11 -7.44 8.82
CA MET A 59 0.43 -7.44 7.46
C MET A 59 0.93 -6.06 7.04
N LEU A 60 2.17 -6.00 6.58
CA LEU A 60 2.74 -4.84 5.89
C LEU A 60 2.64 -5.05 4.38
N ALA A 61 1.72 -4.31 3.76
CA ALA A 61 1.44 -4.36 2.31
C ALA A 61 1.54 -2.95 1.70
N VAL A 62 1.78 -2.86 0.39
CA VAL A 62 1.83 -1.57 -0.31
C VAL A 62 0.51 -1.23 -0.99
N TYR A 63 0.17 0.05 -1.08
CA TYR A 63 -0.97 0.50 -1.89
C TYR A 63 -0.80 0.11 -3.34
N ARG A 64 -1.91 -0.24 -4.01
CA ARG A 64 -1.91 -0.70 -5.41
C ARG A 64 -0.91 -1.85 -5.65
N GLY A 65 -0.59 -2.60 -4.59
CA GLY A 65 0.11 -3.87 -4.66
C GLY A 65 -0.89 -4.98 -4.95
N LYS A 66 -0.37 -6.18 -5.25
CA LYS A 66 -1.22 -7.35 -5.51
C LYS A 66 -2.09 -7.69 -4.29
N VAL A 67 -1.56 -7.45 -3.08
CA VAL A 67 -2.33 -7.66 -1.86
C VAL A 67 -3.47 -6.66 -1.78
N SER A 68 -3.25 -5.37 -2.08
CA SER A 68 -4.33 -4.38 -2.07
C SER A 68 -5.44 -4.63 -3.07
N GLU A 69 -5.16 -5.29 -4.20
CA GLU A 69 -6.15 -5.54 -5.25
C GLU A 69 -6.88 -6.87 -5.08
N GLY A 70 -6.16 -7.92 -4.62
CA GLY A 70 -6.69 -9.28 -4.54
C GLY A 70 -7.20 -9.68 -3.16
N ILE A 71 -6.93 -8.91 -2.10
CA ILE A 71 -7.39 -9.26 -0.76
C ILE A 71 -8.83 -8.80 -0.54
N ASP A 72 -9.62 -9.70 0.02
CA ASP A 72 -10.92 -9.39 0.59
C ASP A 72 -10.86 -9.70 2.09
N PHE A 73 -11.06 -8.68 2.92
CA PHE A 73 -11.05 -8.83 4.38
C PHE A 73 -12.42 -9.30 4.86
N LYS A 74 -12.80 -10.54 4.52
CA LYS A 74 -14.06 -11.13 4.99
C LYS A 74 -14.00 -11.46 6.49
N ASP A 75 -15.14 -11.31 7.15
CA ASP A 75 -15.37 -11.72 8.54
C ASP A 75 -14.30 -11.18 9.51
N ASP A 76 -13.56 -12.10 10.14
CA ASP A 76 -12.56 -11.82 11.16
C ASP A 76 -11.14 -11.67 10.60
N SER A 77 -10.98 -11.60 9.27
CA SER A 77 -9.66 -11.58 8.62
C SER A 77 -8.82 -10.35 9.00
N ALA A 78 -9.45 -9.19 9.17
CA ALA A 78 -8.80 -7.99 9.71
C ALA A 78 -9.79 -7.12 10.47
N ARG A 79 -9.43 -6.74 11.71
CA ARG A 79 -10.25 -5.86 12.56
C ARG A 79 -9.92 -4.38 12.38
N ALA A 80 -8.75 -4.08 11.83
CA ALA A 80 -8.30 -2.71 11.58
C ALA A 80 -7.39 -2.68 10.35
N VAL A 81 -7.52 -1.62 9.56
CA VAL A 81 -6.65 -1.33 8.42
C VAL A 81 -6.00 0.03 8.64
N PHE A 82 -4.67 0.05 8.73
CA PHE A 82 -3.90 1.28 8.86
C PHE A 82 -3.39 1.74 7.50
N CYS A 83 -3.70 2.98 7.14
CA CYS A 83 -3.25 3.63 5.92
C CYS A 83 -2.18 4.67 6.27
N VAL A 84 -0.93 4.43 5.88
CA VAL A 84 0.19 5.34 6.11
C VAL A 84 0.42 6.20 4.88
N GLY A 85 0.20 7.52 4.99
CA GLY A 85 0.35 8.45 3.88
C GLY A 85 -0.79 8.36 2.87
N ILE A 86 -0.61 9.02 1.72
CA ILE A 86 -1.61 9.09 0.65
C ILE A 86 -1.02 8.42 -0.61
N PRO A 87 -1.74 7.49 -1.28
CA PRO A 87 -1.23 6.69 -2.40
C PRO A 87 -1.21 7.47 -3.73
N PHE A 88 -0.59 8.64 -3.72
CA PHE A 88 -0.42 9.43 -4.92
C PHE A 88 0.41 8.69 -5.99
N PRO A 89 -0.02 8.72 -7.27
CA PRO A 89 0.84 8.31 -8.37
C PRO A 89 2.15 9.10 -8.36
N SER A 90 3.25 8.50 -8.81
CA SER A 90 4.53 9.21 -8.89
C SER A 90 4.41 10.44 -9.80
N VAL A 91 4.75 11.63 -9.30
CA VAL A 91 4.79 12.86 -10.11
C VAL A 91 5.82 12.79 -11.25
N TYR A 92 6.81 11.90 -11.12
CA TYR A 92 7.86 11.67 -12.11
C TYR A 92 7.48 10.62 -13.15
N ASP A 93 6.33 9.96 -13.01
CA ASP A 93 5.83 9.04 -14.04
C ASP A 93 5.49 9.84 -15.31
N ILE A 94 5.98 9.36 -16.46
CA ILE A 94 5.83 10.04 -17.75
C ILE A 94 4.35 10.25 -18.10
N LYS A 95 3.48 9.27 -17.80
CA LYS A 95 2.04 9.37 -18.08
C LYS A 95 1.38 10.38 -17.16
N VAL A 96 1.76 10.41 -15.88
CA VAL A 96 1.25 11.39 -14.92
C VAL A 96 1.66 12.80 -15.36
N LYS A 97 2.93 13.01 -15.70
CA LYS A 97 3.45 14.29 -16.19
C LYS A 97 2.72 14.73 -17.47
N ALA A 98 2.67 13.87 -18.48
CA ALA A 98 2.02 14.17 -19.75
C ALA A 98 0.52 14.47 -19.57
N LYS A 99 -0.18 13.73 -18.70
CA LYS A 99 -1.60 13.98 -18.44
C LYS A 99 -1.84 15.31 -17.74
N LYS A 100 -0.98 15.70 -16.79
CA LYS A 100 -1.04 17.00 -16.14
C LYS A 100 -0.85 18.12 -17.16
N GLU A 101 0.22 18.05 -17.96
CA GLU A 101 0.52 19.03 -19.01
C GLU A 101 -0.62 19.14 -20.03
N PHE A 102 -1.17 18.02 -20.48
CA PHE A 102 -2.32 18.00 -21.39
C PHE A 102 -3.55 18.68 -20.78
N ASN A 103 -3.86 18.40 -19.51
CA ASN A 103 -5.00 18.99 -18.82
C ASN A 103 -4.83 20.50 -18.58
N ASP A 104 -3.58 20.99 -18.52
CA ASP A 104 -3.25 22.41 -18.37
C ASP A 104 -3.27 23.18 -19.70
N LEU A 105 -3.44 22.51 -20.85
CA LEU A 105 -3.60 23.18 -22.14
C LEU A 105 -4.90 24.01 -22.19
N PRO A 106 -4.89 25.20 -22.83
CA PRO A 106 -6.08 26.04 -22.96
C PRO A 106 -7.27 25.32 -23.59
N VAL A 107 -7.03 24.48 -24.60
CA VAL A 107 -8.08 23.68 -25.26
C VAL A 107 -8.75 22.69 -24.30
N SER A 108 -7.96 22.01 -23.45
CA SER A 108 -8.48 21.06 -22.46
C SER A 108 -9.29 21.77 -21.38
N ARG A 109 -8.83 22.95 -20.95
CA ARG A 109 -9.53 23.80 -19.98
C ARG A 109 -10.84 24.34 -20.55
N ALA A 110 -10.86 24.74 -21.82
CA ALA A 110 -12.07 25.18 -22.52
C ALA A 110 -13.12 24.05 -22.65
N GLN A 111 -12.68 22.79 -22.68
CA GLN A 111 -13.57 21.61 -22.65
C GLN A 111 -14.05 21.24 -21.23
N GLY A 112 -13.75 22.05 -20.22
CA GLY A 112 -14.16 21.81 -18.83
C GLY A 112 -13.38 20.71 -18.12
N MET A 113 -12.24 20.26 -18.64
CA MET A 113 -11.39 19.29 -17.95
C MET A 113 -10.77 19.91 -16.69
N LEU A 114 -10.64 19.13 -15.62
CA LEU A 114 -9.86 19.50 -14.42
C LEU A 114 -8.43 19.93 -14.80
N SER A 115 -7.87 20.92 -14.11
CA SER A 115 -6.44 21.26 -14.27
C SER A 115 -5.57 20.05 -13.92
N GLY A 116 -4.31 20.05 -14.38
CA GLY A 116 -3.36 18.99 -14.04
C GLY A 116 -3.21 18.80 -12.53
N GLY A 117 -3.24 19.90 -11.76
CA GLY A 117 -3.22 19.87 -10.30
C GLY A 117 -4.48 19.27 -9.67
N GLU A 118 -5.67 19.66 -10.13
CA GLU A 118 -6.95 19.13 -9.64
C GLU A 118 -7.14 17.67 -10.01
N TRP A 119 -6.86 17.30 -11.26
CA TRP A 119 -6.88 15.92 -11.71
C TRP A 119 -5.94 15.05 -10.88
N TYR A 120 -4.71 15.51 -10.63
CA TYR A 120 -3.74 14.77 -9.83
C TYR A 120 -4.19 14.57 -8.38
N ARG A 121 -4.80 15.59 -7.76
CA ARG A 121 -5.41 15.46 -6.41
C ARG A 121 -6.52 14.42 -6.38
N ALA A 122 -7.29 14.28 -7.45
CA ALA A 122 -8.31 13.26 -7.58
C ALA A 122 -7.77 11.83 -7.81
N GLN A 123 -6.45 11.65 -8.00
CA GLN A 123 -5.82 10.32 -8.13
C GLN A 123 -5.34 9.73 -6.80
N ALA A 124 -5.46 10.51 -5.71
CA ALA A 124 -5.15 10.08 -4.35
C ALA A 124 -6.07 8.95 -3.86
#